data_AF-A0A3C0WEI5-F1
#
_entry.id   AF-A0A3C0WEI5-F1
#
_cell.length_a   1.000
_cell.length_b   1.000
_cell.length_c   1.000
_cell.angle_alpha   90.00
_cell.angle_beta   90.00
_cell.angle_gamma   90.00
#
_symmetry.space_group_name_H-M   'P 1'
#
loop_
_entity.id
_entity.type
_entity.pdbx_description
1 polymer ?
#
loop_
_entity_poly.entity_id
_entity_poly.type
_entity_poly.pdbx_seq_one_letter_code
_entity_poly.pdbx_strand_id
1 'polypeptide(L)' 'MPTILILDNIADEGIRLLEEEDGFEVEVRPGLSGTELHDALMSADGAICRSGVQIDESALKDNRRL' A
#
# COMPACT_ATOMS: atom_id res chain seq x y z
N MET A 1 -8.00 -0.35 -12.95
CA MET A 1 -8.62 -0.72 -11.67
C MET A 1 -7.91 0.07 -10.57
N PRO A 2 -8.57 0.56 -9.51
CA PRO A 2 -7.85 1.11 -8.36
C PRO A 2 -6.92 0.05 -7.75
N THR A 3 -5.73 0.45 -7.29
CA THR A 3 -4.75 -0.46 -6.70
C THR A 3 -4.51 -0.11 -5.23
N ILE A 4 -4.65 -1.11 -4.35
CA ILE A 4 -4.43 -0.98 -2.91
C ILE A 4 -3.15 -1.72 -2.52
N LEU A 5 -2.19 -0.99 -1.96
CA LEU A 5 -0.92 -1.54 -1.46
C LEU A 5 -1.03 -2.00 -0.01
N ILE A 6 -0.60 -3.23 0.27
CA ILE A 6 -0.43 -3.73 1.64
C ILE A 6 1.07 -3.68 1.96
N LEU A 7 1.46 -2.73 2.81
CA LEU A 7 2.86 -2.40 3.09
C LEU A 7 3.45 -3.14 4.29
N ASP A 8 2.62 -3.87 5.03
CA ASP A 8 3.04 -4.59 6.22
C ASP A 8 2.51 -6.02 6.21
N ASN A 9 3.16 -6.88 7.00
CA ASN A 9 2.67 -8.22 7.23
C ASN A 9 1.41 -8.17 8.12
N ILE A 10 0.27 -8.46 7.51
CA ILE A 10 -1.04 -8.61 8.14
C ILE A 10 -1.54 -10.04 7.94
N ALA A 11 -2.58 -10.44 8.67
CA ALA A 11 -3.10 -11.80 8.56
C ALA A 11 -3.65 -12.09 7.16
N ASP A 12 -3.32 -13.28 6.62
CA ASP A 12 -3.79 -13.75 5.30
C ASP A 12 -5.31 -13.67 5.14
N GLU A 13 -6.07 -13.88 6.22
CA GLU A 13 -7.52 -13.75 6.23
C GLU A 13 -7.96 -12.33 5.83
N GLY A 14 -7.28 -11.30 6.33
CA GLY A 14 -7.56 -9.91 5.97
C GLY A 14 -7.18 -9.59 4.52
N ILE A 15 -6.11 -10.21 4.00
CA ILE A 15 -5.70 -10.05 2.60
C ILE A 15 -6.75 -10.68 1.68
N ARG A 16 -7.22 -11.89 1.99
CA ARG A 16 -8.25 -12.59 1.20
C ARG A 16 -9.56 -11.82 1.11
N LEU A 17 -10.00 -11.22 2.22
CA LEU A 17 -11.19 -10.37 2.23
C LEU A 17 -11.07 -9.19 1.25
N LEU A 18 -9.87 -8.66 1.04
CA LEU A 18 -9.63 -7.57 0.09
C LEU A 18 -9.50 -8.08 -1.34
N GLU A 19 -8.87 -9.24 -1.55
CA GLU A 19 -8.73 -9.87 -2.87
C GLU A 19 -10.07 -10.37 -3.46
N GLU A 20 -11.06 -10.64 -2.62
CA GLU A 20 -12.42 -11.05 -3.03
C GLU A 20 -13.27 -9.88 -3.56
N GLU A 21 -12.83 -8.63 -3.35
CA GLU A 21 -13.56 -7.44 -3.82
C GLU A 21 -13.23 -7.12 -5.29
N ASP A 22 -14.23 -7.14 -6.17
CA ASP A 22 -14.05 -6.83 -7.60
C ASP A 22 -13.74 -5.35 -7.90
N GLY A 23 -13.83 -4.48 -6.89
CA GLY A 23 -13.72 -3.02 -7.03
C GLY A 23 -12.30 -2.47 -7.13
N PHE A 24 -11.29 -3.28 -6.76
CA PHE A 24 -9.88 -2.87 -6.74
C PHE A 24 -8.96 -4.09 -6.85
N GLU A 25 -7.69 -3.84 -7.14
CA GLU A 25 -6.62 -4.85 -7.10
C GLU A 25 -5.79 -4.67 -5.84
N VAL A 26 -5.35 -5.79 -5.25
CA VAL A 26 -4.50 -5.79 -4.05
C VAL A 26 -3.08 -6.18 -4.42
N GLU A 27 -2.09 -5.43 -3.94
CA GLU A 27 -0.68 -5.74 -4.11
C GLU A 27 0.04 -5.74 -2.75
N VAL A 28 0.66 -6.86 -2.40
CA VAL A 28 1.32 -7.07 -1.10
C VAL A 28 2.82 -6.82 -1.22
N ARG A 29 3.31 -5.73 -0.62
CA ARG A 29 4.72 -5.29 -0.65
C ARG A 29 5.22 -4.91 0.75
N PRO A 30 5.48 -5.88 1.63
CA PRO A 30 5.93 -5.60 2.98
C PRO A 30 7.35 -5.05 3.02
N GLY A 31 7.61 -4.09 3.92
CA GLY A 31 8.96 -3.63 4.24
C GLY A 31 9.57 -2.61 3.27
N LEU A 32 8.74 -1.95 2.46
CA LEU A 32 9.21 -0.84 1.61
C LEU A 32 9.71 0.34 2.47
N SER A 33 10.72 1.04 1.96
CA SER A 33 11.25 2.25 2.59
C SER A 33 11.88 3.20 1.58
N GLY A 34 12.13 4.45 1.98
CA GLY A 34 12.80 5.45 1.16
C GLY A 34 12.13 5.66 -0.21
N THR A 35 12.93 5.73 -1.26
CA THR A 35 12.45 5.96 -2.63
C THR A 35 11.52 4.86 -3.13
N GLU A 36 11.75 3.59 -2.76
CA GLU A 36 10.89 2.50 -3.20
C GLU A 36 9.47 2.61 -2.61
N LEU A 37 9.36 3.06 -1.36
CA LEU A 37 8.06 3.34 -0.73
C LEU A 37 7.36 4.51 -1.42
N HIS A 38 8.09 5.61 -1.62
CA HIS A 38 7.56 6.79 -2.32
C HIS A 38 7.02 6.42 -3.71
N ASP A 39 7.83 5.72 -4.52
CA ASP A 39 7.44 5.37 -5.89
C ASP A 39 6.25 4.42 -5.94
N ALA A 40 6.18 3.46 -5.00
CA ALA A 40 5.02 2.58 -4.87
C ALA A 40 3.76 3.38 -4.52
N LEU A 41 3.82 4.26 -3.52
CA LEU A 41 2.70 5.10 -3.10
C LEU A 41 2.23 6.06 -4.20
N MET A 42 3.14 6.58 -5.04
CA MET A 42 2.80 7.43 -6.18
C MET A 42 1.95 6.73 -7.24
N SER A 43 2.06 5.39 -7.33
CA SER A 43 1.31 4.57 -8.30
C SER A 43 0.01 3.97 -7.76
N ALA A 44 -0.20 3.96 -6.43
CA ALA A 44 -1.34 3.33 -5.79
C ALA A 44 -2.49 4.31 -5.53
N ASP A 45 -3.71 3.78 -5.41
CA ASP A 45 -4.93 4.50 -5.06
C ASP A 45 -5.28 4.36 -3.57
N GLY A 46 -4.60 3.46 -2.86
CA GLY A 46 -4.74 3.28 -1.42
C GLY A 46 -3.57 2.49 -0.85
N ALA A 47 -3.33 2.65 0.45
CA ALA A 47 -2.31 1.92 1.17
C ALA A 47 -2.81 1.48 2.55
N ILE A 48 -2.44 0.26 2.93
CA ILE A 48 -2.72 -0.35 4.23
C ILE A 48 -1.35 -0.61 4.89
N CYS A 49 -1.10 0.06 6.00
CA CYS A 49 0.07 -0.16 6.84
C CYS A 49 -0.35 -0.55 8.25
N ARG A 50 0.59 -1.11 9.01
CA ARG A 50 0.45 -1.44 10.42
C ARG A 50 1.47 -0.65 11.23
N SER A 51 2.68 -1.17 11.37
CA SER A 51 3.72 -0.59 12.23
C SER A 51 5.14 -0.85 11.73
N GLY A 52 5.32 -1.64 10.66
CA GLY A 52 6.63 -1.98 10.12
C GLY A 52 7.11 -0.95 9.11
N VAL A 53 6.21 -0.47 8.25
CA VAL A 53 6.49 0.61 7.31
C VAL A 53 6.06 1.96 7.90
N GLN A 54 6.95 2.96 7.79
CA GLN A 54 6.67 4.34 8.18
C GLN A 54 6.38 5.17 6.94
N ILE A 55 5.13 5.63 6.81
CA ILE A 55 4.73 6.59 5.78
C ILE A 55 4.95 7.99 6.35
N ASP A 56 6.10 8.59 6.05
CA ASP A 56 6.46 9.94 6.48
C ASP A 56 6.21 11.00 5.37
N GLU A 57 6.55 12.26 5.65
CA GLU A 57 6.41 13.35 4.68
C GLU A 57 7.16 13.07 3.37
N SER A 58 8.33 12.41 3.45
CA SER A 58 9.13 12.10 2.27
C SER A 58 8.49 11.02 1.40
N ALA A 59 7.79 10.05 2.03
CA ALA A 59 7.06 9.00 1.34
C ALA A 59 5.81 9.51 0.59
N LEU A 60 5.17 10.57 1.10
CA LEU A 60 3.96 11.17 0.50
C LEU A 60 4.23 12.40 -0.36
N LYS A 61 5.49 12.83 -0.47
CA LYS A 61 5.85 14.02 -1.22
C LYS A 61 5.31 13.95 -2.64
N ASP A 62 4.65 15.02 -3.08
CA ASP A 62 4.05 15.16 -4.40
C ASP A 62 2.94 14.13 -4.74
N ASN A 63 2.51 13.30 -3.79
CA ASN A 63 1.42 12.34 -3.99
C ASN A 63 0.07 13.04 -4.05
N ARG A 64 -0.69 12.73 -5.11
CA ARG A 64 -2.03 13.27 -5.39
C ARG A 64 -3.05 12.20 -5.78
N ARG A 65 -2.63 10.94 -5.75
CA ARG A 65 -3.42 9.79 -6.21
C ARG A 65 -4.08 9.09 -5.04
N LEU A 66 -3.29 8.86 -3.99
CA LEU A 66 -3.69 8.26 -2.72
C LEU A 66 -4.56 9.21 -1.88
#